data_AF-A0A6A6BEX3-F1
#
_entry.id   AF-A0A6A6BEX3-F1
#
_cell.length_a   1.000
_cell.length_b   1.000
_cell.length_c   1.000
_cell.angle_alpha   90.00
_cell.angle_beta   90.00
_cell.angle_gamma   90.00
#
_symmetry.space_group_name_H-M   'P 1'
#
loop_
_entity.id
_entity.type
_entity.pdbx_description
1 polymer ?
#
loop_
_entity_poly.entity_id
_entity_poly.type
_entity_poly.pdbx_seq_one_letter_code
_entity_poly.pdbx_strand_id
1 'polypeptide(L)' 'TTGATHHHKRRPSMKDKVSGAILKLKGTVTGKPGQKAAGTRRMHGTDGRGSRHR' A
#
# COMPACT_ATOMS: atom_id res chain seq x y z
N THR A 1 -2.68 -4.16 -33.00
CA THR A 1 -2.67 -5.30 -32.05
C THR A 1 -2.93 -4.74 -30.66
N THR A 2 -4.09 -5.06 -30.08
CA THR A 2 -4.51 -4.54 -28.76
C THR A 2 -3.82 -5.37 -27.68
N GLY A 3 -2.84 -4.80 -26.99
CA GLY A 3 -2.11 -5.50 -25.92
C GLY A 3 -2.98 -5.69 -24.69
N ALA A 4 -3.13 -6.93 -24.23
CA ALA A 4 -3.84 -7.24 -22.99
C ALA A 4 -3.12 -6.58 -21.80
N THR A 5 -3.78 -5.63 -21.14
CA THR A 5 -3.34 -5.08 -19.86
C THR A 5 -3.49 -6.16 -18.80
N HIS A 6 -2.43 -6.94 -18.58
CA HIS A 6 -2.38 -7.88 -17.47
C HIS A 6 -2.55 -7.10 -16.17
N HIS A 7 -3.70 -7.25 -15.50
CA HIS A 7 -3.89 -6.78 -14.13
C HIS A 7 -2.99 -7.58 -13.20
N HIS A 8 -1.70 -7.25 -13.16
CA HIS A 8 -0.77 -7.83 -12.21
C HIS A 8 -1.22 -7.44 -10.80
N LYS A 9 -1.84 -8.40 -10.10
CA LYS A 9 -2.16 -8.28 -8.68
C LYS A 9 -0.84 -8.12 -7.93
N ARG A 10 -0.43 -6.87 -7.69
CA ARG A 10 0.89 -6.55 -7.13
C ARG A 10 0.96 -7.16 -5.73
N ARG A 11 1.90 -8.08 -5.51
CA ARG A 11 2.19 -8.54 -4.15
C ARG A 11 2.94 -7.42 -3.43
N PRO A 12 2.56 -7.06 -2.19
CA PRO A 12 3.27 -6.06 -1.42
C PRO A 12 4.72 -6.51 -1.22
N SER A 13 5.65 -5.67 -1.65
CA SER A 13 7.08 -5.93 -1.52
C SER A 13 7.54 -5.79 -0.05
N MET A 14 8.72 -6.29 0.29
CA MET A 14 9.30 -6.07 1.63
C MET A 14 9.42 -4.57 1.97
N LYS A 15 9.70 -3.73 0.97
CA LYS A 15 9.73 -2.26 1.12
C LYS A 15 8.35 -1.69 1.47
N ASP A 16 7.29 -2.20 0.84
CA ASP A 16 5.92 -1.82 1.18
C ASP A 16 5.56 -2.22 2.62
N LYS A 17 5.98 -3.41 3.06
CA LYS A 17 5.74 -3.87 4.43
C LYS A 17 6.42 -2.98 5.47
N VAL A 18 7.71 -2.66 5.28
CA VAL A 18 8.47 -1.78 6.19
C VAL A 18 7.90 -0.36 6.17
N SER A 19 7.65 0.20 4.98
CA SER A 19 7.06 1.53 4.85
C SER A 19 5.66 1.61 5.48
N GLY A 20 4.86 0.54 5.33
CA GLY A 20 3.54 0.44 5.94
C GLY A 20 3.59 0.30 7.46
N ALA A 21 4.57 -0.44 7.99
CA ALA A 21 4.79 -0.55 9.44
C ALA A 21 5.18 0.80 10.04
N ILE A 22 6.09 1.55 9.40
CA ILE A 22 6.48 2.90 9.85
C ILE A 22 5.27 3.85 9.82
N LEU A 23 4.47 3.83 8.76
CA LEU A 23 3.26 4.66 8.69
C LEU A 23 2.25 4.27 9.77
N LYS A 24 2.12 2.97 10.04
CA LYS A 24 1.25 2.46 11.09
C LYS A 24 1.69 2.98 12.45
N LEU A 25 2.98 2.79 12.77
CA LEU A 25 3.61 3.25 14.01
C LEU A 25 3.46 4.76 14.18
N LYS A 26 3.77 5.54 13.15
CA LYS A 26 3.59 7.00 13.15
C LYS A 26 2.14 7.38 13.46
N GLY A 27 1.17 6.74 12.81
CA GLY A 27 -0.24 6.98 13.07
C GLY A 27 -0.70 6.62 14.48
N THR A 28 -0.14 5.57 15.08
CA THR A 28 -0.37 5.26 16.50
C THR A 28 0.21 6.30 17.43
N VAL A 29 1.47 6.70 17.22
CA VAL A 29 2.19 7.64 18.09
C VAL A 29 1.59 9.04 18.00
N THR A 30 1.24 9.52 16.80
CA THR A 30 0.68 10.87 16.62
C THR A 30 -0.84 10.91 16.81
N GLY A 31 -1.50 9.81 17.20
CA GLY A 31 -2.96 9.75 17.31
C GLY A 31 -3.71 9.98 15.99
N LYS A 32 -3.09 9.66 14.85
CA LYS A 32 -3.67 9.88 13.50
C LYS A 32 -4.17 8.55 12.91
N PRO A 33 -5.47 8.20 13.07
CA PRO A 33 -6.01 6.92 12.62
C PRO A 33 -5.88 6.72 11.09
N GLY A 34 -5.93 7.80 10.30
CA GLY A 34 -5.72 7.73 8.85
C GLY A 34 -4.33 7.23 8.45
N GLN A 35 -3.28 7.61 9.18
CA GLN A 35 -1.92 7.12 8.93
C GLN A 35 -1.75 5.67 9.38
N LYS A 36 -2.38 5.31 10.51
CA LYS A 36 -2.45 3.92 11.00
C LYS A 36 -3.09 2.99 9.96
N ALA A 37 -4.23 3.41 9.42
CA ALA A 37 -4.98 2.68 8.40
C ALA A 37 -4.21 2.61 7.08
N ALA A 38 -3.62 3.71 6.62
CA ALA A 38 -2.81 3.74 5.40
C ALA A 38 -1.59 2.81 5.49
N GLY A 39 -0.91 2.77 6.64
CA GLY A 39 0.18 1.84 6.89
C GLY A 39 -0.27 0.38 6.84
N THR A 40 -1.43 0.09 7.45
CA THR A 40 -2.04 -1.25 7.42
C THR A 40 -2.43 -1.67 5.99
N ARG A 41 -3.06 -0.79 5.21
CA ARG A 41 -3.42 -1.05 3.81
C ARG A 41 -2.18 -1.33 2.96
N ARG A 42 -1.09 -0.61 3.19
CA ARG A 42 0.18 -0.81 2.48
C ARG A 42 0.83 -2.15 2.80
N MET A 43 0.85 -2.55 4.08
CA MET A 43 1.35 -3.88 4.48
C MET A 43 0.54 -5.02 3.86
N HIS A 44 -0.77 -4.84 3.71
CA HIS A 44 -1.67 -5.82 3.09
C HIS A 44 -1.75 -5.71 1.55
N GLY A 45 -1.09 -4.72 0.95
CA GLY A 45 -1.17 -4.47 -0.50
C GLY A 45 -2.53 -3.96 -0.99
N THR A 46 -3.38 -3.46 -0.09
CA THR A 46 -4.69 -2.86 -0.39
C THR A 46 -4.65 -1.33 -0.46
N ASP A 47 -3.45 -0.73 -0.43
CA ASP A 47 -3.28 0.72 -0.53
C ASP A 47 -3.47 1.28 -1.95
N GLY A 48 -3.87 0.44 -2.91
CA GLY A 48 -4.20 0.87 -4.27
C GLY A 48 -3.00 1.40 -5.07
N ARG A 49 -1.77 1.32 -4.54
CA ARG A 49 -0.59 1.71 -5.30
C ARG A 49 -0.47 0.76 -6.51
N GLY A 50 -0.27 1.31 -7.71
CA GLY A 50 -0.17 0.52 -8.95
C GLY A 50 -1.48 0.26 -9.71
N SER A 51 -2.67 0.59 -9.18
CA SER A 51 -3.91 0.55 -9.97
C SER A 51 -4.15 1.81 -10.80
N ARG A 52 -3.20 2.76 -10.80
CA ARG A 52 -3.29 4.06 -11.47
C ARG A 52 -2.27 4.23 -12.60
N HIS A 53 -2.02 3.16 -13.35
CA HIS A 53 -1.53 3.29 -14.72
C HIS A 53 -2.70 2.96 -15.64
N ARG A 54 -3.02 3.90 -16.53
CA ARG A 54 -3.99 3.71 -17.62
C ARG A 54 -3.61 2.50 -18.47
#